data_AF-A0A1S8AVS1-F1
#
_entry.id   AF-A0A1S8AVS1-F1
#
_cell.length_a   1.000
_cell.length_b   1.000
_cell.length_c   1.000
_cell.angle_alpha   90.00
_cell.angle_beta   90.00
_cell.angle_gamma   90.00
#
_symmetry.space_group_name_H-M   'P 1'
#
loop_
_entity.id
_entity.type
_entity.pdbx_description
1 polymer ?
#
loop_
_entity_poly.entity_id
_entity_poly.type
_entity_poly.pdbx_seq_one_letter_code
_entity_poly.pdbx_strand_id
1 'polypeptide(L)'
;MFGPRPVQYDYKLLYRLRRGNQEVENWTEIQEVTDLPGRFRSVWNPNTYTTKALFDIATKLTASIAEELDFDEEEYGNPTQIEDERVQLTTPYLMVLNYTVKWVRDKRDVGPEDQVQLIIMRGSNREEKFKPLFISKYHKVKSHA
;
A
#
# COMPACT_ATOMS: atom_id res chain seq x y z
N MET A 1 -34.01 -5.44 -13.47
CA MET A 1 -33.07 -4.35 -13.17
C MET A 1 -31.92 -4.95 -12.38
N PHE A 2 -30.86 -5.40 -13.05
CA PHE A 2 -29.70 -6.07 -12.43
C PHE A 2 -28.48 -5.18 -12.65
N GLY A 3 -28.12 -4.41 -11.63
CA GLY A 3 -26.79 -3.84 -11.52
C GLY A 3 -26.14 -4.47 -10.30
N PRO A 4 -24.96 -5.11 -10.39
CA PRO A 4 -24.23 -5.51 -9.18
C PRO A 4 -24.03 -4.24 -8.36
N ARG A 5 -24.48 -4.23 -7.11
CA ARG A 5 -24.15 -3.13 -6.19
C ARG A 5 -22.64 -3.18 -6.02
N PRO A 6 -21.86 -2.21 -6.53
CA PRO A 6 -20.42 -2.25 -6.36
C PRO A 6 -20.16 -2.22 -4.87
N VAL A 7 -19.45 -3.24 -4.37
CA VAL A 7 -18.99 -3.19 -2.98
C VAL A 7 -17.99 -2.04 -2.92
N GLN A 8 -18.38 -0.97 -2.25
CA GLN A 8 -17.51 0.16 -1.97
C GLN A 8 -16.61 -0.27 -0.81
N TYR A 9 -15.37 -0.63 -1.17
CA TYR A 9 -14.31 -0.89 -0.22
C TYR A 9 -13.48 0.38 -0.06
N ASP A 10 -13.21 0.74 1.19
CA ASP A 10 -12.30 1.84 1.51
C ASP A 10 -10.90 1.27 1.72
N TYR A 11 -9.92 1.76 0.97
CA TYR A 11 -8.53 1.33 1.11
C TYR A 11 -7.72 2.43 1.80
N LYS A 12 -6.88 2.02 2.75
CA LYS A 12 -5.92 2.90 3.41
C LYS A 12 -4.50 2.41 3.17
N LEU A 13 -3.61 3.34 2.87
CA LEU A 13 -2.18 3.10 2.80
C LEU A 13 -1.53 3.71 4.04
N LEU A 14 -0.92 2.87 4.86
CA LEU A 14 -0.15 3.32 6.02
C LEU A 14 1.31 2.90 5.85
N TYR A 15 2.20 3.63 6.48
CA TYR A 15 3.61 3.30 6.58
C TYR A 15 4.08 3.37 8.03
N ARG A 16 5.21 2.74 8.31
CA ARG A 16 5.99 2.98 9.53
C ARG A 16 7.47 2.95 9.22
N LEU A 17 8.24 3.58 10.08
CA LEU A 17 9.69 3.59 9.99
C LEU A 17 10.29 2.64 11.01
N ARG A 18 11.35 1.94 10.59
CA ARG A 18 12.34 1.36 11.50
C ARG A 18 13.58 2.22 11.38
N ARG A 19 13.90 2.90 12.48
CA ARG A 19 15.05 3.80 12.58
C ARG A 19 16.35 3.01 12.63
N GLY A 20 17.47 3.66 12.32
CA GLY A 20 18.80 3.03 12.38
C GLY A 20 19.14 2.40 13.74
N ASN A 21 18.61 2.94 14.84
CA ASN A 21 18.71 2.40 16.21
C ASN A 21 17.79 1.19 16.48
N GLN A 22 17.12 0.66 15.45
CA GLN A 22 16.14 -0.43 15.51
C GLN A 22 14.78 -0.07 16.15
N GLU A 23 14.55 1.18 16.51
CA GLU A 23 13.26 1.65 16.99
C GLU A 23 12.22 1.61 15.88
N VAL A 24 11.05 1.06 16.18
CA VAL A 24 9.94 0.93 15.23
C VAL A 24 8.84 1.91 15.62
N GLU A 25 8.52 2.82 14.70
CA GLU A 25 7.46 3.80 14.90
C GLU A 25 6.06 3.18 14.75
N ASN A 26 5.07 3.89 15.28
CA ASN A 26 3.66 3.58 15.05
C ASN A 26 3.27 3.77 13.58
N TRP A 27 2.25 3.04 13.14
CA TRP A 27 1.68 3.20 11.80
C TRP A 27 1.12 4.60 11.59
N THR A 28 1.50 5.21 10.47
CA THR A 28 1.06 6.54 10.04
C THR A 28 0.36 6.43 8.69
N GLU A 29 -0.85 6.99 8.59
CA GLU A 29 -1.64 6.99 7.36
C GLU A 29 -1.11 8.01 6.35
N ILE A 30 -1.00 7.60 5.08
CA ILE A 30 -0.74 8.52 3.98
C ILE A 30 -2.08 9.10 3.53
N GLN A 31 -2.43 10.28 4.06
CA GLN A 31 -3.68 10.96 3.72
C GLN A 31 -3.66 11.61 2.33
N GLU A 32 -2.48 12.00 1.84
CA GLU A 32 -2.27 12.70 0.57
C GLU A 32 -1.81 11.74 -0.55
N VAL A 33 -2.61 10.71 -0.89
CA VAL A 33 -2.37 9.91 -2.12
C VAL A 33 -2.79 10.70 -3.38
N THR A 34 -2.47 11.99 -3.41
CA THR A 34 -2.90 12.98 -4.42
C THR A 34 -1.82 13.30 -5.45
N ASP A 35 -0.54 12.99 -5.20
CA ASP A 35 0.56 13.29 -6.11
C ASP A 35 1.33 12.03 -6.54
N LEU A 36 0.72 11.26 -7.45
CA LEU A 36 1.47 10.34 -8.30
C LEU A 36 2.28 11.14 -9.34
N PRO A 37 3.54 10.76 -9.65
CA PRO A 37 4.42 11.52 -10.53
C PRO A 37 3.80 11.83 -11.91
N GLY A 38 4.03 13.06 -12.39
CA GLY A 38 3.35 13.67 -13.54
C GLY A 38 3.38 12.94 -14.89
N ARG A 39 4.19 11.88 -15.06
CA ARG A 39 4.17 11.06 -16.29
C ARG A 39 2.88 10.23 -16.45
N PHE A 40 2.05 10.14 -15.40
CA PHE A 40 0.75 9.45 -15.43
C PHE A 40 -0.45 10.41 -15.48
N ARG A 41 -0.24 11.74 -15.51
CA ARG A 41 -1.31 12.76 -15.49
C ARG A 41 -2.10 12.90 -16.80
N SER A 42 -1.62 12.34 -17.91
CA SER A 42 -2.14 12.70 -19.24
C SER A 42 -3.53 12.15 -19.59
N VAL A 43 -4.21 11.40 -18.71
CA VAL A 43 -5.48 10.78 -19.09
C VAL A 43 -6.64 10.96 -18.10
N TRP A 44 -6.47 11.41 -16.84
CA TRP A 44 -7.58 11.28 -15.87
C TRP A 44 -7.69 12.31 -14.72
N ASN A 45 -8.93 12.52 -14.26
CA ASN A 45 -9.44 13.58 -13.38
C ASN A 45 -8.91 13.47 -11.91
N PRO A 46 -8.43 14.53 -11.23
CA PRO A 46 -7.52 14.39 -10.08
C PRO A 46 -8.13 13.87 -8.76
N ASN A 47 -9.34 14.27 -8.39
CA ASN A 47 -9.85 14.06 -7.02
C ASN A 47 -10.59 12.73 -6.80
N THR A 48 -11.07 12.06 -7.86
CA THR A 48 -11.78 10.77 -7.77
C THR A 48 -10.88 9.56 -8.06
N TYR A 49 -9.63 9.80 -8.49
CA TYR A 49 -8.72 8.76 -8.94
C TYR A 49 -7.84 8.16 -7.85
N THR A 50 -7.65 8.83 -6.71
CA THR A 50 -6.77 8.35 -5.64
C THR A 50 -7.27 7.05 -5.01
N THR A 51 -8.53 7.02 -4.57
CA THR A 51 -9.15 5.82 -4.01
C THR A 51 -9.22 4.72 -5.07
N LYS A 52 -9.48 5.08 -6.34
CA LYS A 52 -9.52 4.12 -7.45
C LYS A 52 -8.13 3.56 -7.80
N ALA A 53 -7.07 4.35 -7.77
CA ALA A 53 -5.72 3.91 -8.07
C ALA A 53 -5.19 3.00 -6.96
N LEU A 54 -5.41 3.37 -5.70
CA LEU A 54 -5.08 2.50 -4.57
C LEU A 54 -5.94 1.23 -4.59
N PHE A 55 -7.22 1.32 -4.95
CA PHE A 55 -8.10 0.18 -5.18
C PHE A 55 -7.57 -0.73 -6.29
N ASP A 56 -7.23 -0.18 -7.46
CA ASP A 56 -6.76 -0.94 -8.61
C ASP A 56 -5.41 -1.61 -8.30
N ILE A 57 -4.51 -0.93 -7.58
CA ILE A 57 -3.25 -1.52 -7.14
C ILE A 57 -3.47 -2.60 -6.08
N ALA A 58 -4.28 -2.32 -5.05
CA ALA A 58 -4.58 -3.29 -4.01
C ALA A 58 -5.25 -4.54 -4.59
N THR A 59 -6.20 -4.36 -5.51
CA THR A 59 -6.88 -5.46 -6.21
C THR A 59 -5.92 -6.28 -7.05
N LYS A 60 -4.99 -5.64 -7.77
CA LYS A 60 -3.95 -6.35 -8.54
C LYS A 60 -2.97 -7.09 -7.64
N LEU A 61 -2.56 -6.47 -6.53
CA LEU A 61 -1.69 -7.10 -5.54
C LEU A 61 -2.36 -8.33 -4.94
N THR A 62 -3.61 -8.21 -4.50
CA THR A 62 -4.36 -9.34 -3.94
C THR A 62 -4.64 -10.41 -4.97
N ALA A 63 -4.92 -10.05 -6.23
CA ALA A 63 -5.13 -11.04 -7.28
C ALA A 63 -3.84 -11.84 -7.56
N SER A 64 -2.68 -11.17 -7.65
CA SER A 64 -1.39 -11.84 -7.80
C SER A 64 -1.04 -12.70 -6.59
N ILE A 65 -1.33 -12.23 -5.38
CA ILE A 65 -1.14 -13.00 -4.14
C ILE A 65 -2.06 -14.22 -4.11
N ALA A 66 -3.34 -14.07 -4.42
CA ALA A 66 -4.30 -15.17 -4.45
C ALA A 66 -3.93 -16.22 -5.51
N GLU A 67 -3.48 -15.80 -6.69
CA GLU A 67 -3.02 -16.69 -7.75
C GLU A 67 -1.72 -17.41 -7.39
N GLU A 68 -0.77 -16.73 -6.72
CA GLU A 68 0.55 -17.31 -6.39
C GLU A 68 0.60 -18.07 -5.06
N LEU A 69 -0.29 -17.75 -4.10
CA LEU A 69 -0.24 -18.22 -2.71
C LEU A 69 -1.50 -18.97 -2.26
N ASP A 70 -2.43 -19.30 -3.17
CA ASP A 70 -3.72 -19.97 -2.86
C ASP A 70 -4.45 -19.27 -1.70
N PHE A 71 -4.44 -17.94 -1.75
CA PHE A 71 -4.92 -17.09 -0.67
C PHE A 71 -6.44 -16.97 -0.76
N ASP A 72 -7.17 -17.63 0.14
CA ASP A 72 -8.63 -17.57 0.20
C ASP A 72 -9.08 -16.18 0.71
N GLU A 73 -9.88 -15.46 -0.10
CA GLU A 73 -10.40 -14.14 0.25
C GLU A 73 -11.37 -14.18 1.45
N GLU A 74 -11.89 -15.37 1.80
CA GLU A 74 -12.77 -15.59 2.96
C GLU A 74 -11.99 -15.88 4.27
N GLU A 75 -10.75 -16.37 4.17
CA GLU A 75 -9.88 -16.63 5.32
C GLU A 75 -9.09 -15.36 5.70
N TYR A 76 -9.80 -14.36 6.24
CA TYR A 76 -9.21 -13.14 6.83
C TYR A 76 -8.36 -13.47 8.09
N GLY A 77 -7.23 -14.14 7.88
CA GLY A 77 -6.24 -14.51 8.89
C GLY A 77 -5.26 -13.37 9.17
N ASN A 78 -4.60 -13.42 10.34
CA ASN A 78 -3.60 -12.45 10.79
C ASN A 78 -2.61 -12.13 9.64
N PRO A 79 -2.43 -10.86 9.25
CA PRO A 79 -1.61 -10.52 8.09
C PRO A 79 -0.17 -10.94 8.34
N THR A 80 0.29 -11.94 7.59
CA THR A 80 1.70 -12.29 7.57
C THR A 80 2.43 -11.31 6.66
N GLN A 81 3.63 -10.91 7.05
CA GLN A 81 4.50 -10.11 6.18
C GLN A 81 4.75 -10.87 4.87
N ILE A 82 4.60 -10.21 3.72
CA ILE A 82 4.88 -10.86 2.44
C ILE A 82 6.39 -10.97 2.24
N GLU A 83 6.88 -12.20 2.33
CA GLU A 83 8.29 -12.52 2.11
C GLU A 83 8.58 -12.97 0.67
N ASP A 84 7.55 -13.35 -0.09
CA ASP A 84 7.70 -13.84 -1.46
C ASP A 84 8.29 -12.76 -2.39
N GLU A 85 9.46 -13.04 -2.95
CA GLU A 85 10.17 -12.14 -3.85
C GLU A 85 9.43 -11.91 -5.17
N ARG A 86 8.61 -12.86 -5.62
CA ARG A 86 7.82 -12.76 -6.87
C ARG A 86 6.82 -11.62 -6.75
N VAL A 87 6.06 -11.58 -5.65
CA VAL A 87 5.13 -10.50 -5.32
C VAL A 87 5.86 -9.16 -5.23
N GLN A 88 7.06 -9.13 -4.66
CA GLN A 88 7.87 -7.91 -4.48
C GLN A 88 8.38 -7.31 -5.80
N LEU A 89 8.49 -8.14 -6.85
CA LEU A 89 8.92 -7.71 -8.18
C LEU A 89 7.73 -7.33 -9.08
N THR A 90 6.50 -7.53 -8.63
CA THR A 90 5.32 -7.13 -9.41
C THR A 90 5.27 -5.61 -9.56
N THR A 91 4.79 -5.15 -10.72
CA THR A 91 4.61 -3.71 -10.99
C THR A 91 3.75 -3.00 -9.93
N PRO A 92 2.60 -3.55 -9.49
CA PRO A 92 1.78 -2.93 -8.45
C PRO A 92 2.53 -2.74 -7.12
N TYR A 93 3.35 -3.72 -6.72
CA TYR A 93 4.16 -3.65 -5.51
C TYR A 93 5.18 -2.52 -5.60
N LEU A 94 5.97 -2.52 -6.67
CA LEU A 94 7.02 -1.52 -6.89
C LEU A 94 6.44 -0.11 -6.99
N MET A 95 5.25 0.05 -7.58
CA MET A 95 4.56 1.34 -7.64
C MET A 95 4.21 1.89 -6.25
N VAL A 96 3.57 1.10 -5.39
CA VAL A 96 3.20 1.55 -4.04
C VAL A 96 4.43 1.73 -3.15
N LEU A 97 5.43 0.86 -3.28
CA LEU A 97 6.69 1.02 -2.57
C LEU A 97 7.40 2.31 -2.96
N ASN A 98 7.56 2.57 -4.26
CA ASN A 98 8.20 3.79 -4.74
C ASN A 98 7.43 5.05 -4.31
N TYR A 99 6.11 5.01 -4.38
CA TYR A 99 5.26 6.10 -3.90
C TYR A 99 5.45 6.33 -2.39
N THR A 100 5.41 5.27 -1.58
CA THR A 100 5.57 5.35 -0.13
C THR A 100 6.96 5.85 0.26
N VAL A 101 8.02 5.32 -0.36
CA VAL A 101 9.40 5.76 -0.15
C VAL A 101 9.55 7.23 -0.53
N LYS A 102 8.97 7.67 -1.65
CA LYS A 102 9.00 9.07 -2.06
C LYS A 102 8.28 9.96 -1.05
N TRP A 103 7.06 9.60 -0.63
CA TRP A 103 6.30 10.35 0.38
C TRP A 103 7.13 10.51 1.66
N VAL A 104 7.70 9.41 2.15
CA VAL A 104 8.49 9.38 3.38
C VAL A 104 9.70 10.30 3.26
N ARG A 105 10.43 10.23 2.15
CA ARG A 105 11.58 11.11 1.89
C ARG A 105 11.20 12.59 1.82
N ASP A 106 10.04 12.90 1.23
CA ASP A 106 9.61 14.29 1.02
C ASP A 106 9.04 14.92 2.31
N LYS A 107 8.53 14.11 3.25
CA LYS A 107 7.74 14.58 4.40
C LYS A 107 8.32 14.22 5.76
N ARG A 108 9.33 13.36 5.83
CA ARG A 108 9.98 12.91 7.09
C ARG A 108 11.48 13.12 6.99
N ASP A 109 12.09 13.40 8.13
CA ASP A 109 13.54 13.31 8.28
C ASP A 109 13.95 11.84 8.34
N VAL A 110 14.73 11.38 7.37
CA VAL A 110 15.13 9.98 7.21
C VAL A 110 16.64 9.85 7.13
N GLY A 111 17.19 9.01 8.00
CA GLY A 111 18.61 8.66 8.03
C GLY A 111 18.97 7.59 6.98
N PRO A 112 20.27 7.39 6.71
CA PRO A 112 20.75 6.43 5.71
C PRO A 112 20.44 4.96 6.05
N GLU A 113 20.27 4.64 7.33
CA GLU A 113 19.93 3.30 7.81
C GLU A 113 18.42 3.13 8.10
N ASP A 114 17.62 4.16 7.85
CA ASP A 114 16.18 4.08 8.06
C ASP A 114 15.52 3.18 7.01
N GLN A 115 14.55 2.39 7.46
CA GLN A 115 13.78 1.50 6.62
C GLN A 115 12.30 1.84 6.74
N VAL A 116 11.58 1.71 5.63
CA VAL A 116 10.13 1.87 5.58
C VAL A 116 9.45 0.53 5.38
N GLN A 117 8.35 0.33 6.09
CA GLN A 117 7.40 -0.74 5.85
C GLN A 117 6.05 -0.12 5.52
N LEU A 118 5.31 -0.71 4.60
CA LEU A 118 3.98 -0.26 4.23
C LEU A 118 2.94 -1.35 4.48
N ILE A 119 1.72 -0.91 4.76
CA ILE A 119 0.54 -1.76 4.92
C ILE A 119 -0.60 -1.16 4.11
N ILE A 120 -1.30 -2.02 3.37
CA ILE A 120 -2.58 -1.68 2.78
C ILE A 120 -3.65 -2.29 3.67
N MET A 121 -4.60 -1.46 4.10
CA MET A 121 -5.77 -1.90 4.85
C MET A 121 -7.02 -1.74 3.99
N ARG A 122 -7.97 -2.65 4.17
CA ARG A 122 -9.29 -2.66 3.52
C ARG A 122 -10.36 -2.53 4.58
N GLY A 123 -11.19 -1.51 4.47
CA GLY A 123 -12.44 -1.35 5.19
C GLY A 123 -13.60 -1.86 4.32
N SER A 124 -14.62 -2.40 4.98
CA SER A 124 -15.91 -2.70 4.34
C SER A 124 -16.92 -1.68 4.84
N ASN A 125 -17.75 -1.08 3.97
CA ASN A 125 -18.81 -0.18 4.43
C ASN A 125 -19.82 -0.83 5.40
N ARG A 126 -19.80 -2.17 5.56
CA ARG A 126 -20.61 -2.89 6.54
C ARG A 126 -19.93 -3.06 7.91
N GLU A 127 -18.62 -2.94 7.99
CA GLU A 127 -17.83 -3.09 9.21
C GLU A 127 -16.93 -1.86 9.38
N GLU A 128 -17.12 -1.06 10.45
CA GLU A 128 -16.26 0.11 10.77
C GLU A 128 -14.79 -0.26 11.09
N LYS A 129 -14.37 -1.49 10.79
CA LYS A 129 -13.03 -2.01 11.09
C LYS A 129 -12.24 -2.16 9.79
N PHE A 130 -11.12 -1.46 9.71
CA PHE A 130 -10.12 -1.69 8.68
C PHE A 130 -9.34 -2.96 9.00
N LYS A 131 -9.28 -3.89 8.05
CA LYS A 131 -8.47 -5.12 8.15
C LYS A 131 -7.22 -4.98 7.29
N PRO A 132 -6.07 -5.43 7.78
CA PRO A 132 -4.84 -5.43 7.01
C PRO A 132 -4.95 -6.45 5.87
N LEU A 133 -4.66 -6.00 4.65
CA LEU A 133 -4.74 -6.80 3.42
C LEU A 133 -3.36 -7.25 2.97
N PHE A 134 -2.36 -6.42 3.22
CA PHE A 134 -1.01 -6.61 2.72
C PHE A 134 -0.03 -5.87 3.63
N ILE A 135 1.05 -6.53 4.06
CA ILE A 135 2.18 -5.92 4.77
C ILE A 135 3.46 -6.21 4.00
N SER A 136 4.19 -5.17 3.59
CA SER A 136 5.48 -5.33 2.91
C SER A 136 6.57 -5.79 3.87
N LYS A 137 7.72 -6.22 3.36
CA LYS A 137 8.95 -6.22 4.16
C LYS A 137 9.43 -4.79 4.44
N TYR A 138 10.43 -4.66 5.31
CA TYR A 138 11.16 -3.41 5.47
C TYR A 138 12.07 -3.16 4.26
N HIS A 139 12.05 -1.94 3.75
CA HIS A 139 12.86 -1.50 2.63
C HIS A 139 13.73 -0.31 3.03
N LYS A 140 15.02 -0.32 2.67
CA LYS A 140 15.90 0.82 2.90
C LYS A 140 15.38 2.07 2.19
N VAL A 141 15.25 3.16 2.93
CA VAL A 141 14.96 4.47 2.37
C VAL A 141 16.30 5.07 1.95
N LYS A 142 16.69 4.91 0.69
CA LYS A 142 17.92 5.56 0.20
C LYS A 142 17.72 7.07 0.24
N SER A 143 18.41 7.77 1.15
CA SER A 143 18.56 9.22 1.03
C SER A 143 19.34 9.52 -0.25
N HIS A 144 19.00 10.61 -0.94
CA HIS A 144 19.95 11.17 -1.90
C HIS A 144 21.02 11.87 -1.06
N ALA A 145 22.25 11.35 -1.16
CA ALA A 145 23.44 12.11 -0.83
C ALA A 145 23.58 13.27 -1.82
#